data_AF-A0A170X858-F1
#
_entry.id   AF-A0A170X858-F1
#
_cell.length_a   1.000
_cell.length_b   1.000
_cell.length_c   1.000
_cell.angle_alpha   90.00
_cell.angle_beta   90.00
_cell.angle_gamma   90.00
#
_symmetry.space_group_name_H-M   'P 1'
#
loop_
_entity.id
_entity.type
_entity.pdbx_description
1 polymer ?
#
loop_
_entity_poly.entity_id
_entity_poly.type
_entity_poly.pdbx_seq_one_letter_code
_entity_poly.pdbx_strand_id
1 'polypeptide(L)'
;TRLSIGYLRKFFEYIQEGLPVRLKAIHVVNTLPIIDKIMFMIKPFMKKELLNLLHFHYGGYEEVQKYIPKHCLPNDFEGELPSCAELHDKCIEWMTKITPHFLEDEKSIRNDKNIHSKNREELQEVSLRGLSID
;
A
#
# COMPACT_ATOMS: atom_id res chain seq x y z
N THR A 1 6.25 -14.74 14.51
CA THR A 1 5.31 -14.23 13.49
C THR A 1 5.50 -14.99 12.19
N ARG A 2 4.53 -15.85 11.77
CA ARG A 2 4.64 -16.60 10.50
C ARG A 2 4.18 -15.70 9.35
N LEU A 3 5.10 -15.20 8.54
CA LEU A 3 4.75 -14.53 7.28
C LEU A 3 4.36 -15.59 6.24
N SER A 4 3.09 -15.60 5.83
CA SER A 4 2.64 -16.48 4.73
C SER A 4 3.14 -15.92 3.41
N ILE A 5 3.74 -16.78 2.59
CA ILE A 5 4.15 -16.49 1.21
C ILE A 5 2.96 -15.98 0.37
N GLY A 6 1.74 -16.44 0.65
CA GLY A 6 0.54 -15.95 -0.03
C GLY A 6 0.26 -14.47 0.24
N TYR A 7 0.43 -14.01 1.48
CA TYR A 7 0.27 -12.58 1.81
C TYR A 7 1.38 -11.74 1.21
N LEU A 8 2.61 -12.26 1.19
CA LEU A 8 3.75 -11.57 0.59
C LEU A 8 3.57 -11.36 -0.92
N ARG A 9 3.06 -12.37 -1.63
CA ARG A 9 2.72 -12.25 -3.06
C ARG A 9 1.69 -11.15 -3.28
N LYS A 10 0.57 -11.17 -2.54
CA LYS A 10 -0.50 -10.17 -2.65
C LYS A 10 0.01 -8.76 -2.33
N PHE A 11 0.90 -8.63 -1.34
CA PHE A 11 1.52 -7.36 -1.00
C PHE A 11 2.32 -6.78 -2.19
N PHE A 12 3.22 -7.57 -2.78
CA PHE A 12 4.01 -7.10 -3.92
C PHE A 12 3.16 -6.86 -5.18
N GLU A 13 2.13 -7.66 -5.41
CA GLU A 13 1.16 -7.44 -6.49
C GLU A 13 0.45 -6.09 -6.33
N TYR A 14 -0.03 -5.79 -5.12
CA TYR A 14 -0.64 -4.49 -4.81
C TYR A 14 0.33 -3.33 -5.04
N ILE A 15 1.58 -3.44 -4.58
CA ILE A 15 2.58 -2.37 -4.76
C ILE A 15 2.86 -2.09 -6.25
N GLN A 16 2.83 -3.12 -7.09
CA GLN A 16 3.24 -3.01 -8.50
C GLN A 16 2.09 -2.65 -9.43
N GLU A 17 0.87 -3.10 -9.13
CA GLU A 17 -0.27 -3.00 -10.05
C GLU A 17 -1.49 -2.32 -9.42
N GLY A 18 -1.59 -2.33 -8.09
CA GLY A 18 -2.77 -1.83 -7.36
C GLY A 18 -2.60 -0.46 -6.71
N LEU A 19 -1.38 0.06 -6.57
CA LEU A 19 -1.12 1.37 -5.97
C LEU A 19 -1.54 2.48 -6.94
N PRO A 20 -2.51 3.36 -6.58
CA PRO A 20 -2.93 4.48 -7.42
C PRO A 20 -1.96 5.68 -7.29
N VAL A 21 -0.68 5.41 -7.10
CA VAL A 21 0.39 6.40 -6.93
C VAL A 21 1.63 5.96 -7.66
N ARG A 22 2.36 6.92 -8.24
CA ARG A 22 3.62 6.62 -8.92
C ARG A 22 4.74 6.47 -7.89
N LEU A 23 5.06 5.23 -7.53
CA LEU A 23 6.19 4.92 -6.67
C LEU A 23 7.50 5.39 -7.32
N LYS A 24 8.32 6.14 -6.57
CA LYS A 24 9.57 6.75 -7.06
C LYS A 24 10.83 6.10 -6.52
N ALA A 25 10.81 5.68 -5.27
CA ALA A 25 11.92 5.03 -4.60
C ALA A 25 11.41 4.35 -3.32
N ILE A 26 12.06 3.25 -2.92
CA ILE A 26 11.92 2.62 -1.62
C ILE A 26 13.31 2.63 -0.98
N HIS A 27 13.47 3.39 0.10
CA HIS A 27 14.71 3.43 0.86
C HIS A 27 14.59 2.55 2.10
N VAL A 28 15.45 1.54 2.20
CA VAL A 28 15.57 0.69 3.39
C VAL A 28 16.86 1.09 4.12
N VAL A 29 16.69 1.62 5.32
CA VAL A 29 17.78 2.16 6.14
C VAL A 29 18.19 1.18 7.22
N ASN A 30 19.44 1.29 7.69
CA ASN A 30 19.99 0.43 8.74
C ASN A 30 19.92 -1.07 8.37
N THR A 31 20.26 -1.38 7.12
CA THR A 31 20.21 -2.77 6.64
C THR A 31 21.36 -3.59 7.18
N LEU A 32 21.02 -4.73 7.79
CA LEU A 32 21.99 -5.75 8.17
C LEU A 32 22.32 -6.66 6.97
N PRO A 33 23.47 -7.36 6.96
CA PRO A 33 23.86 -8.31 5.91
C PRO A 33 22.85 -9.45 5.65
N ILE A 34 21.87 -9.64 6.53
CA ILE A 34 20.76 -10.58 6.32
C ILE A 34 19.82 -10.14 5.18
N ILE A 35 19.83 -8.86 4.78
CA ILE A 35 18.93 -8.32 3.76
C ILE A 35 19.12 -9.01 2.40
N ASP A 36 20.34 -9.43 2.06
CA ASP A 36 20.62 -10.12 0.80
C ASP A 36 19.92 -11.48 0.71
N LYS A 37 19.81 -12.17 1.85
CA LYS A 37 19.07 -13.44 1.96
C LYS A 37 17.57 -13.22 1.86
N ILE A 38 17.06 -12.17 2.48
CA ILE A 38 15.65 -11.77 2.36
C ILE A 38 15.34 -11.44 0.90
N MET A 39 16.21 -10.65 0.25
CA MET A 39 16.10 -10.25 -1.14
C MET A 39 16.02 -11.46 -2.07
N PHE A 40 16.84 -12.49 -1.84
CA PHE A 40 16.78 -13.74 -2.60
C PHE A 40 15.39 -14.42 -2.51
N MET A 41 14.75 -14.40 -1.35
CA MET A 41 13.41 -14.97 -1.16
C MET A 41 12.29 -14.12 -1.78
N ILE A 42 12.42 -12.79 -1.77
CA ILE A 42 11.37 -11.87 -2.24
C ILE A 42 11.47 -11.53 -3.73
N LYS A 43 12.67 -11.64 -4.32
CA LYS A 43 12.95 -11.37 -5.74
C LYS A 43 12.01 -12.07 -6.73
N PRO A 44 11.57 -13.34 -6.52
CA PRO A 44 10.63 -14.00 -7.42
C PRO A 44 9.24 -13.32 -7.50
N PHE A 45 8.88 -12.48 -6.53
CA PHE A 45 7.60 -11.79 -6.47
C PHE A 45 7.68 -10.33 -6.96
N MET A 46 8.87 -9.84 -7.27
CA MET A 46 9.11 -8.46 -7.72
C MET A 46 9.53 -8.41 -9.19
N LYS A 47 8.91 -7.51 -9.95
CA LYS A 47 9.30 -7.12 -11.30
C LYS A 47 10.60 -6.31 -11.24
N LYS A 48 11.32 -6.28 -12.36
CA LYS A 48 12.56 -5.50 -12.52
C LYS A 48 12.35 -4.02 -12.22
N GLU A 49 11.19 -3.47 -12.56
CA GLU A 49 10.84 -2.08 -12.28
C GLU A 49 10.88 -1.79 -10.78
N LEU A 50 10.20 -2.61 -9.95
CA LEU A 50 10.21 -2.44 -8.50
C LEU A 50 11.61 -2.66 -7.92
N LEU A 51 12.36 -3.65 -8.40
CA LEU A 51 13.74 -3.90 -7.98
C LEU A 51 14.65 -2.67 -8.18
N ASN A 52 14.48 -1.95 -9.29
CA ASN A 52 15.27 -0.76 -9.59
C ASN A 52 14.93 0.44 -8.68
N LEU A 53 13.77 0.43 -8.03
CA LEU A 53 13.35 1.47 -7.08
C LEU A 53 13.84 1.19 -5.66
N LEU A 54 14.32 -0.02 -5.35
CA LEU A 54 14.84 -0.35 -4.03
C LEU A 54 16.27 0.16 -3.86
N HIS A 55 16.47 0.92 -2.79
CA HIS A 55 17.76 1.43 -2.35
C HIS A 55 18.01 0.96 -0.92
N PHE A 56 19.08 0.19 -0.73
CA PHE A 56 19.51 -0.29 0.58
C PHE A 56 20.66 0.58 1.08
N HIS A 57 20.55 1.08 2.31
CA HIS A 57 21.54 1.94 2.93
C HIS A 57 22.16 1.22 4.13
N TYR A 58 23.43 0.82 3.96
CA TYR A 58 24.21 0.09 4.96
C TYR A 58 25.04 1.04 5.84
N GLY A 59 25.36 2.24 5.33
CA GLY A 59 26.26 3.20 5.95
C GLY A 59 25.60 4.19 6.92
N GLY A 60 24.31 4.04 7.21
CA GLY A 60 23.57 4.95 8.10
C GLY A 60 22.79 6.04 7.36
N TYR A 61 22.36 7.08 8.09
CA TYR A 61 21.37 8.05 7.61
C TYR A 61 21.95 9.11 6.67
N GLU A 62 23.26 9.33 6.66
CA GLU A 62 23.92 10.23 5.69
C GLU A 62 23.72 9.78 4.23
N GLU A 63 23.63 8.46 3.97
CA GLU A 63 23.38 7.94 2.62
C GLU A 63 21.98 8.31 2.13
N VAL A 64 21.00 8.33 3.05
CA VAL A 64 19.61 8.68 2.78
C VAL A 64 19.48 10.17 2.48
N GLN A 65 20.26 11.01 3.17
CA GLN A 65 20.24 12.46 3.01
C GLN A 65 20.64 12.91 1.59
N LYS A 66 21.34 12.05 0.82
CA LYS A 66 21.64 12.29 -0.61
C LYS A 66 20.40 12.21 -1.51
N TYR A 67 19.36 11.50 -1.06
CA TYR A 67 18.12 11.30 -1.80
C TYR A 67 16.97 12.14 -1.23
N ILE A 68 16.94 12.32 0.09
CA ILE A 68 15.87 13.02 0.81
C ILE A 68 16.48 14.16 1.65
N PRO A 69 16.07 15.42 1.44
CA PRO A 69 16.56 16.55 2.24
C PRO A 69 16.29 16.39 3.74
N LYS A 70 17.17 16.94 4.58
CA LYS A 70 17.06 16.88 6.06
C LYS A 70 15.74 17.44 6.61
N HIS A 71 15.22 18.50 6.01
CA HIS A 71 13.94 19.10 6.41
C HIS A 71 12.72 18.19 6.14
N CYS A 72 12.89 17.10 5.39
CA CYS A 72 11.86 16.10 5.15
C CYS A 72 12.03 14.85 6.02
N LEU A 73 13.06 14.78 6.86
CA LEU A 73 13.36 13.62 7.70
C LEU A 73 13.05 13.90 9.17
N PRO A 74 12.54 12.92 9.93
CA PRO A 74 12.44 12.98 11.40
C PRO A 74 13.80 13.17 12.08
N ASN A 75 13.80 13.79 13.26
CA ASN A 75 15.00 13.97 14.07
C ASN A 75 15.67 12.63 14.49
N ASP A 76 14.90 11.54 14.65
CA ASP A 76 15.41 10.18 14.89
C ASP A 76 16.31 9.66 13.76
N PHE A 77 16.19 10.26 12.58
CA PHE A 77 16.96 9.97 11.37
C PHE A 77 17.88 11.13 10.97
N GLU A 78 18.32 11.93 11.95
CA GLU A 78 19.18 13.10 11.78
C GLU A 78 18.58 14.21 10.87
N GLY A 79 17.24 14.27 10.82
CA GLY A 79 16.51 15.31 10.12
C GLY A 79 16.02 16.44 11.02
N GLU A 80 15.16 17.30 10.48
CA GLU A 80 14.65 18.49 11.17
C GLU A 80 13.16 18.39 11.55
N LEU A 81 12.46 17.33 11.10
CA LEU A 81 11.06 17.09 11.49
C LEU A 81 10.97 16.60 12.94
N PRO A 82 9.77 16.70 13.56
CA PRO A 82 9.47 16.06 14.83
C PRO A 82 9.81 14.57 14.84
N SER A 83 9.93 13.99 16.04
CA SER A 83 10.23 12.57 16.18
C SER A 83 9.20 11.67 15.51
N CYS A 84 9.58 10.45 15.19
CA CYS A 84 8.69 9.44 14.63
C CYS A 84 7.49 9.18 15.55
N ALA A 85 7.70 9.23 16.87
CA ALA A 85 6.62 9.12 17.86
C ALA A 85 5.61 10.26 17.73
N GLU A 86 6.08 11.51 17.70
CA GLU A 86 5.20 12.68 17.56
C GLU A 86 4.49 12.72 16.19
N LEU A 87 5.18 12.33 15.12
CA LEU A 87 4.59 12.22 13.79
C LEU A 87 3.55 11.11 13.74
N HIS A 88 3.78 9.99 14.44
CA HIS A 88 2.83 8.90 14.57
C HIS A 88 1.56 9.34 15.30
N ASP A 89 1.71 10.05 16.43
CA ASP A 89 0.57 10.58 17.19
C ASP A 89 -0.26 11.55 16.35
N LYS A 90 0.38 12.47 15.63
CA LYS A 90 -0.28 13.38 14.69
C LYS A 90 -1.00 12.65 13.56
N CYS A 91 -0.39 11.58 13.04
CA CYS A 91 -1.00 10.74 12.02
C CYS A 91 -2.25 10.04 12.55
N ILE A 92 -2.21 9.48 13.76
CA ILE A 92 -3.38 8.86 14.41
C ILE A 92 -4.48 9.89 14.64
N GLU A 93 -4.15 11.08 15.12
CA GLU A 93 -5.12 12.14 15.34
C GLU A 93 -5.80 12.54 14.03
N TRP A 94 -5.02 12.72 12.96
CA TRP A 94 -5.53 13.01 11.63
C TRP A 94 -6.42 11.89 11.09
N MET A 95 -5.98 10.63 11.20
CA MET A 95 -6.76 9.45 10.79
C MET A 95 -8.10 9.35 11.54
N THR A 96 -8.10 9.67 12.83
CA THR A 96 -9.30 9.70 13.66
C THR A 96 -10.26 10.79 13.18
N LYS A 97 -9.74 11.98 12.86
CA LYS A 97 -10.53 13.11 12.34
C LYS A 97 -11.17 12.81 10.98
N ILE A 98 -10.46 12.10 10.09
CA ILE A 98 -10.96 11.75 8.75
C ILE A 98 -11.78 10.46 8.71
N THR A 99 -11.88 9.73 9.83
CA THR A 99 -12.67 8.49 9.93
C THR A 99 -14.11 8.63 9.41
N PRO A 100 -14.86 9.73 9.67
CA PRO A 100 -16.20 9.89 9.14
C PRO A 100 -16.27 9.85 7.60
N HIS A 101 -15.29 10.46 6.93
CA HIS A 101 -15.19 10.44 5.46
C HIS A 101 -15.03 9.01 4.94
N PHE A 102 -14.13 8.23 5.55
CA PHE A 102 -13.93 6.84 5.16
C PHE A 102 -15.17 5.96 5.39
N LEU A 103 -15.93 6.21 6.47
CA LEU A 103 -17.19 5.51 6.72
C LEU A 103 -18.28 5.85 5.70
N GLU A 104 -18.30 7.09 5.21
CA GLU A 104 -19.21 7.51 4.13
C GLU A 104 -18.81 6.89 2.79
N ASP A 105 -17.52 6.88 2.46
CA ASP A 105 -16.98 6.20 1.28
C ASP A 105 -17.34 4.71 1.27
N GLU A 106 -17.18 4.03 2.41
CA GLU A 106 -17.52 2.61 2.54
C GLU A 106 -19.01 2.35 2.29
N LYS A 107 -19.89 3.22 2.82
CA LYS A 107 -21.34 3.15 2.58
C LYS A 107 -21.67 3.37 1.10
N SER A 108 -21.04 4.34 0.45
CA SER A 108 -21.24 4.62 -0.97
C SER A 108 -20.84 3.42 -1.83
N ILE A 109 -19.66 2.83 -1.60
CA ILE A 109 -19.19 1.64 -2.32
C ILE A 109 -20.14 0.44 -2.09
N ARG A 110 -20.62 0.25 -0.85
CA ARG A 110 -21.60 -0.81 -0.54
C ARG A 110 -22.92 -0.59 -1.27
N ASN A 111 -23.41 0.65 -1.32
CA ASN A 111 -24.63 0.99 -2.03
C ASN A 111 -24.48 0.77 -3.54
N ASP A 112 -23.36 1.16 -4.15
CA ASP A 112 -23.09 0.89 -5.57
C ASP A 112 -23.03 -0.61 -5.88
N LYS A 113 -22.41 -1.41 -5.01
CA LYS A 113 -22.40 -2.88 -5.16
C LYS A 113 -23.81 -3.47 -5.08
N ASN A 114 -24.66 -2.97 -4.19
CA ASN A 114 -26.06 -3.39 -4.07
C ASN A 114 -26.90 -2.98 -5.28
N ILE A 115 -26.67 -1.78 -5.84
CA ILE A 115 -27.32 -1.33 -7.08
C ILE A 115 -26.90 -2.24 -8.24
N HIS A 116 -25.60 -2.54 -8.35
CA HIS A 116 -25.12 -3.44 -9.40
C HIS A 116 -25.62 -4.88 -9.26
N SER A 117 -25.72 -5.43 -8.06
CA SER A 117 -26.30 -6.77 -7.85
C SER A 117 -27.78 -6.80 -8.20
N LYS A 118 -28.54 -5.79 -7.76
CA LYS A 118 -29.98 -5.68 -8.02
C LYS A 118 -30.29 -5.51 -9.51
N ASN A 119 -29.54 -4.67 -10.21
CA ASN A 119 -29.67 -4.53 -11.66
C ASN A 119 -29.35 -5.85 -12.40
N ARG A 120 -28.39 -6.64 -11.89
CA ARG A 120 -28.04 -7.95 -12.47
C ARG A 120 -29.13 -9.00 -12.24
N GLU A 121 -29.79 -8.98 -11.08
CA GLU A 121 -30.95 -9.82 -10.76
C GLU A 121 -32.16 -9.44 -11.64
N GLU A 122 -32.46 -8.15 -11.79
CA GLU A 122 -33.54 -7.66 -12.67
C GLU A 122 -33.30 -8.02 -14.14
N LEU A 123 -32.06 -7.88 -14.64
CA LEU A 123 -31.69 -8.30 -16.00
C LEU A 123 -31.84 -9.82 -16.20
N GLN A 124 -31.52 -10.61 -15.19
CA GLN A 124 -31.66 -12.06 -15.24
C GLN A 124 -33.13 -12.49 -15.17
N GLU A 125 -33.96 -11.81 -14.38
CA GLU A 125 -35.41 -12.05 -14.32
C GLU A 125 -36.11 -11.67 -15.64
N VAL A 126 -35.77 -10.53 -16.24
CA VAL A 126 -36.27 -10.11 -17.56
C VAL A 126 -35.84 -11.09 -18.66
N SER A 127 -34.60 -11.59 -18.61
CA SER A 127 -34.10 -12.59 -19.57
C SER A 127 -34.80 -13.94 -19.46
N LEU A 128 -35.25 -14.36 -18.27
CA LEU A 128 -35.95 -15.63 -18.07
C LEU A 128 -37.42 -15.55 -18.53
N ARG A 129 -38.07 -14.39 -18.37
CA ARG A 129 -39.44 -14.14 -18.89
C ARG A 129 -39.51 -14.08 -20.42
N GLY A 130 -38.39 -13.80 -21.09
CA GLY A 130 -38.28 -13.85 -22.56
C GLY A 130 -38.10 -15.26 -23.13
N LEU A 131 -37.94 -16.28 -22.28
CA LEU A 131 -37.71 -17.68 -22.68
C LEU A 131 -38.88 -18.61 -22.34
N SER A 132 -39.92 -18.13 -21.67
CA SER A 132 -41.19 -18.86 -21.56
C SER A 132 -41.96 -18.73 -22.88
N ILE A 133 -41.84 -19.74 -23.73
CA ILE A 133 -42.71 -19.97 -24.89
C ILE A 133 -43.95 -20.74 -24.37
N ASP A 134 -45.14 -20.27 -24.73
CA ASP A 134 -46.45 -20.88 -24.44
C ASP A 134 -46.52 -22.37 -24.85
#